data_AF-A0A1G9YMM8-F1
#
_entry.id   AF-A0A1G9YMM8-F1
#
_cell.length_a   1.000
_cell.length_b   1.000
_cell.length_c   1.000
_cell.angle_alpha   90.00
_cell.angle_beta   90.00
_cell.angle_gamma   90.00
#
_symmetry.space_group_name_H-M   'P 1'
#
loop_
_entity.id
_entity.type
_entity.pdbx_description
1 polymer ?
#
loop_
_entity_poly.entity_id
_entity_poly.type
_entity_poly.pdbx_seq_one_letter_code
_entity_poly.pdbx_strand_id
1 'polypeptide(L)'
;MKKYFLFAISFILLFSLFQVLSGMFLTYSYTPDIEEAWNYSANLSQEVVIKGSYAPFLLTLLFAFLSATIAYFISKKIMSTKNSIK
;
A
#
# COMPACT_ATOMS: atom_id res chain seq x y z
N MET A 1 2.33 7.69 25.09
CA MET A 1 3.09 7.21 23.91
C MET A 1 3.03 5.69 23.72
N LYS A 2 3.09 4.85 24.77
CA LYS A 2 3.02 3.37 24.64
C LYS A 2 1.77 2.84 23.91
N LYS A 3 0.58 3.40 24.17
CA LYS A 3 -0.69 2.99 23.51
C LYS A 3 -0.74 3.36 22.01
N TYR A 4 -0.10 4.47 21.63
CA TYR A 4 0.01 4.88 20.23
C TYR A 4 0.92 3.91 19.46
N PHE A 5 2.02 3.50 20.08
CA PHE A 5 2.97 2.56 19.47
C PHE A 5 2.33 1.19 19.18
N LEU A 6 1.52 0.68 20.12
CA LEU A 6 0.78 -0.58 19.91
C LEU A 6 -0.24 -0.47 18.76
N PHE A 7 -0.92 0.66 18.65
CA PHE A 7 -1.84 0.94 17.54
C PHE A 7 -1.09 1.03 16.21
N ALA A 8 0.01 1.77 16.15
CA ALA A 8 0.79 1.96 14.93
C ALA A 8 1.36 0.62 14.42
N ILE A 9 1.90 -0.22 15.30
CA ILE A 9 2.38 -1.57 14.94
C ILE A 9 1.23 -2.42 14.38
N SER A 10 0.08 -2.42 15.04
CA SER A 10 -1.10 -3.18 14.57
C SER A 10 -1.59 -2.69 13.20
N PHE A 11 -1.58 -1.37 12.99
CA PHE A 11 -1.94 -0.76 11.71
C PHE A 11 -0.96 -1.14 10.60
N ILE A 12 0.35 -1.10 10.86
CA ILE A 12 1.38 -1.49 9.88
C ILE A 12 1.21 -2.95 9.47
N LEU A 13 1.02 -3.86 10.44
CA LEU A 13 0.82 -5.28 10.15
C LEU A 13 -0.43 -5.50 9.28
N LEU A 14 -1.54 -4.84 9.61
CA LEU A 14 -2.77 -4.95 8.84
C LEU A 14 -2.62 -4.34 7.44
N PHE A 15 -1.97 -3.18 7.33
CA PHE A 15 -1.70 -2.51 6.05
C PHE A 15 -0.84 -3.38 5.14
N SER A 16 0.24 -3.97 5.67
CA SER A 16 1.08 -4.90 4.91
C SER A 16 0.30 -6.11 4.43
N LEU A 17 -0.56 -6.68 5.27
CA LEU A 17 -1.41 -7.81 4.88
C LEU A 17 -2.35 -7.44 3.72
N PHE A 18 -3.05 -6.30 3.83
CA PHE A 18 -3.91 -5.82 2.76
C PHE A 18 -3.15 -5.56 1.47
N GLN A 19 -1.92 -5.06 1.57
CA GLN A 19 -1.13 -4.76 0.38
C GLN A 19 -0.66 -6.02 -0.35
N VAL A 20 -0.28 -7.07 0.38
CA VAL A 20 0.03 -8.38 -0.20
C VAL A 20 -1.20 -8.98 -0.86
N LEU A 21 -2.34 -9.00 -0.16
CA LEU A 21 -3.59 -9.55 -0.70
C LEU A 21 -4.07 -8.80 -1.94
N SER A 22 -3.98 -7.48 -1.94
CA SER A 22 -4.35 -6.65 -3.09
C SER A 22 -3.42 -6.90 -4.27
N GLY A 23 -2.12 -7.03 -4.03
CA GLY A 23 -1.15 -7.42 -5.05
C GLY A 23 -1.46 -8.78 -5.66
N MET A 24 -1.74 -9.78 -4.82
CA MET A 24 -2.15 -11.11 -5.27
C MET A 24 -3.43 -11.07 -6.10
N PHE A 25 -4.43 -10.28 -5.67
CA PHE A 25 -5.67 -10.12 -6.42
C PHE A 25 -5.46 -9.48 -7.79
N LEU A 26 -4.60 -8.46 -7.89
CA LEU A 26 -4.21 -7.87 -9.17
C LEU A 26 -3.52 -8.89 -10.08
N THR A 27 -2.56 -9.66 -9.56
CA THR A 27 -1.88 -10.70 -10.34
C THR A 27 -2.85 -11.80 -10.79
N TYR A 28 -3.81 -12.18 -9.94
CA TYR A 28 -4.82 -13.16 -10.31
C TYR A 28 -5.77 -12.64 -11.40
N SER A 29 -6.11 -11.35 -11.37
CA SER A 29 -7.07 -10.74 -12.31
C SER A 29 -6.41 -10.25 -13.60
N TYR A 30 -5.09 -10.18 -13.66
CA TYR A 30 -4.34 -9.71 -14.81
C TYR A 30 -3.86 -10.89 -15.67
N THR A 31 -4.28 -10.94 -16.93
CA THR A 31 -3.74 -11.89 -17.90
C THR A 31 -2.60 -11.22 -18.66
N PRO A 32 -1.34 -11.70 -18.55
CA PRO A 32 -0.23 -11.11 -19.27
C PRO A 32 -0.33 -11.46 -20.77
N ASP A 33 -0.22 -10.45 -21.63
CA ASP A 33 -0.08 -10.65 -23.07
C ASP A 33 1.39 -10.97 -23.40
N ILE A 34 1.64 -12.25 -23.68
CA ILE A 34 2.99 -12.77 -23.92
C ILE A 34 3.44 -12.45 -25.37
N GLU A 35 2.52 -12.42 -26.33
CA GLU A 35 2.85 -12.09 -27.73
C GLU A 35 3.26 -10.62 -27.85
N GLU A 36 2.49 -9.73 -27.23
CA GLU A 36 2.83 -8.32 -27.17
C GLU A 36 4.19 -8.10 -26.48
N ALA A 37 4.42 -8.73 -25.32
CA ALA A 37 5.68 -8.64 -24.58
C ALA A 37 6.89 -9.16 -25.40
N TRP A 38 6.71 -10.23 -26.17
CA TRP A 38 7.76 -10.79 -27.04
C TRP A 38 8.10 -9.84 -28.20
N ASN A 39 7.09 -9.26 -28.85
CA ASN A 39 7.27 -8.29 -29.93
C ASN A 39 7.97 -7.00 -29.45
N TYR A 40 7.71 -6.57 -28.22
CA TYR A 40 8.47 -5.48 -27.59
C TYR A 40 9.93 -5.87 -27.35
N SER A 41 10.20 -7.08 -26.87
CA SER A 41 11.57 -7.55 -26.61
C SER A 41 12.46 -7.56 -27.85
N ALA A 42 11.91 -7.82 -29.04
CA ALA A 42 12.66 -7.82 -30.28
C ALA A 42 13.14 -6.43 -30.72
N ASN A 43 12.51 -5.36 -30.22
CA ASN A 43 12.86 -3.96 -30.50
C ASN A 43 13.58 -3.26 -29.33
N LEU A 44 13.89 -3.97 -28.24
CA LEU A 44 14.59 -3.38 -27.10
C LEU A 44 16.07 -3.15 -27.42
N SER A 45 16.60 -2.01 -26.98
CA SER A 45 18.04 -1.73 -27.05
C SER A 45 18.84 -2.76 -26.26
N GLN A 46 20.02 -3.14 -26.76
CA GLN A 46 20.95 -4.06 -26.09
C GLN A 46 21.41 -3.55 -24.72
N GLU A 47 21.27 -2.24 -24.47
CA GLU A 47 21.36 -1.62 -23.15
C GLU A 47 19.97 -1.48 -22.53
N VAL A 48 19.80 -2.06 -21.33
CA VAL A 48 18.64 -1.82 -20.48
C VAL A 48 18.79 -0.44 -19.86
N VAL A 49 18.10 0.56 -20.42
CA VAL A 49 17.82 1.78 -19.66
C VAL A 49 16.81 1.40 -18.60
N ILE A 50 17.25 1.29 -17.35
CA ILE A 50 16.35 1.17 -16.20
C ILE A 50 15.59 2.50 -16.10
N LYS A 51 14.53 2.63 -16.90
CA LYS A 51 13.47 3.59 -16.66
C LYS A 51 12.72 3.04 -15.46
N GLY A 52 13.24 3.33 -14.26
CA GLY A 52 12.52 3.02 -13.04
C GLY A 52 11.12 3.59 -13.20
N SER A 53 10.11 2.72 -13.31
CA SER A 53 8.74 3.17 -13.24
C SER A 53 8.67 3.93 -11.93
N TYR A 54 8.50 5.25 -12.00
CA TYR A 54 8.31 6.11 -10.84
C TYR A 54 6.91 5.80 -10.30
N ALA A 55 6.63 4.55 -9.92
CA ALA A 55 5.66 4.28 -8.88
C ALA A 55 6.14 5.16 -7.72
N PRO A 56 5.44 6.25 -7.40
CA PRO A 56 6.00 7.22 -6.50
C PRO A 56 5.88 6.58 -5.12
N PHE A 57 6.94 5.89 -4.70
CA PHE A 57 7.09 5.37 -3.35
C PHE A 57 6.69 6.44 -2.33
N LEU A 58 7.02 7.70 -2.64
CA LEU A 58 6.65 8.90 -1.91
C LEU A 58 5.12 9.11 -1.82
N LEU A 59 4.37 8.86 -2.91
CA LEU A 59 2.91 8.91 -2.92
C LEU A 59 2.31 7.78 -2.09
N THR A 60 2.82 6.54 -2.23
CA THR A 60 2.39 5.41 -1.41
C THR A 60 2.65 5.67 0.08
N LEU A 61 3.81 6.22 0.40
CA LEU A 61 4.19 6.60 1.76
C LEU A 61 3.27 7.70 2.30
N LEU A 62 2.95 8.71 1.49
CA LEU A 62 2.04 9.79 1.85
C LEU A 62 0.63 9.26 2.16
N PHE A 63 0.09 8.35 1.34
CA PHE A 63 -1.20 7.72 1.61
C PHE A 63 -1.18 6.82 2.84
N ALA A 64 -0.09 6.09 3.07
CA ALA A 64 0.08 5.29 4.28
C ALA A 64 0.08 6.18 5.54
N PHE A 65 0.77 7.32 5.52
CA PHE A 65 0.79 8.30 6.61
C PHE A 65 -0.58 8.94 6.86
N LEU A 66 -1.28 9.33 5.80
CA LEU A 66 -2.65 9.86 5.89
C LEU A 66 -3.58 8.83 6.53
N SER A 67 -3.54 7.59 6.04
CA SER A 67 -4.38 6.51 6.54
C SER A 67 -4.12 6.23 8.02
N ALA A 68 -2.85 6.16 8.44
CA ALA A 68 -2.48 5.99 9.85
C ALA A 68 -2.98 7.14 10.73
N THR A 69 -2.86 8.39 10.26
CA THR A 69 -3.30 9.59 10.98
C THR A 69 -4.82 9.60 11.16
N ILE A 70 -5.56 9.32 10.10
CA ILE A 70 -7.03 9.26 10.11
C ILE A 70 -7.49 8.13 11.02
N ALA A 71 -6.91 6.93 10.91
CA ALA A 71 -7.27 5.77 11.72
C ALA A 71 -7.04 6.04 13.23
N TYR A 72 -5.95 6.72 13.58
CA TYR A 72 -5.69 7.11 14.97
C TYR A 72 -6.73 8.12 15.48
N PHE A 73 -7.07 9.13 14.67
CA PHE A 73 -8.04 10.16 15.04
C PHE A 73 -9.45 9.58 15.21
N ILE A 74 -9.87 8.70 14.30
CA ILE A 74 -11.13 7.95 14.39
C ILE A 74 -11.15 7.09 15.65
N SER A 75 -10.10 6.31 15.90
CA SER A 75 -9.99 5.45 17.09
C SER A 75 -10.09 6.26 18.39
N LYS A 76 -9.44 7.43 18.43
CA LYS A 76 -9.50 8.34 19.59
C LYS A 76 -10.92 8.90 19.78
N LYS A 77 -11.59 9.33 18.71
CA LYS A 77 -12.96 9.88 18.77
C LYS A 77 -13.95 8.83 19.26
N ILE A 78 -13.91 7.61 18.71
CA ILE A 78 -14.76 6.48 19.12
C ILE A 78 -14.54 6.13 20.61
N MET A 79 -13.29 6.10 21.06
CA MET A 79 -12.96 5.79 22.45
C MET A 79 -13.39 6.89 23.43
N SER A 80 -13.34 8.16 23.01
CA SER A 80 -13.85 9.29 23.79
C SER A 80 -15.38 9.24 23.96
N THR A 81 -16.13 8.90 22.90
CA THR A 81 -17.58 8.74 22.96
C THR A 81 -17.98 7.60 23.90
N LYS A 82 -17.24 6.49 23.90
CA LYS A 82 -17.51 5.34 24.79
C LYS A 82 -17.35 5.67 26.28
N ASN A 83 -16.46 6.59 26.64
CA ASN A 83 -16.28 7.05 28.02
C ASN A 83 -17.32 8.08 28.47
N SER A 84 -18.04 8.73 27.53
CA SER A 84 -19.11 9.69 27.83
C SER A 84 -20.48 9.02 28.03
N ILE A 85 -20.63 7.77 27.60
CA ILE A 85 -21.88 6.99 27.67
C ILE A 85 -21.86 6.03 28.88
N LYS A 86 -20.71 5.90 29.55
CA LYS A 86 -20.55 5.22 30.84
C LYS A 86 -20.68 6.21 31.98
#